data_AF-A0A957WVC2-F1
#
_entry.id   AF-A0A957WVC2-F1
#
_cell.length_a   1.000
_cell.length_b   1.000
_cell.length_c   1.000
_cell.angle_alpha   90.00
_cell.angle_beta   90.00
_cell.angle_gamma   90.00
#
_symmetry.space_group_name_H-M   'P 1'
#
loop_
_entity.id
_entity.type
_entity.pdbx_description
1 polymer ?
#
loop_
_entity_poly.entity_id
_entity_poly.type
_entity_poly.pdbx_seq_one_letter_code
_entity_poly.pdbx_strand_id
1 'polypeptide(L)' 'MTRERALVGVAVAIFLVLGVGYSLVVPPFETPDELFHYGFAHYVAETGRLPVQDPAATGPWAQ' A
#
# COMPACT_ATOMS: atom_id res chain seq x y z
N MET A 1 5.49 -11.07 -31.44
CA MET A 1 5.04 -10.00 -30.52
C MET A 1 5.42 -8.66 -31.13
N THR A 2 4.56 -7.65 -31.08
CA THR A 2 4.93 -6.29 -31.50
C THR A 2 5.94 -5.70 -30.51
N ARG A 3 6.82 -4.80 -30.96
CA ARG A 3 7.90 -4.22 -30.16
C ARG A 3 7.37 -3.55 -28.89
N GLU A 4 6.22 -2.90 -28.99
CA GLU A 4 5.52 -2.23 -27.90
C GLU A 4 5.09 -3.23 -26.82
N ARG A 5 4.52 -4.39 -27.22
CA ARG A 5 4.12 -5.43 -26.26
C ARG A 5 5.31 -6.02 -25.54
N ALA A 6 6.45 -6.17 -26.22
CA ALA A 6 7.69 -6.62 -25.59
C ALA A 6 8.21 -5.59 -24.58
N LEU A 7 8.20 -4.29 -24.92
CA LEU A 7 8.62 -3.22 -24.00
C LEU A 7 7.72 -3.14 -22.76
N VAL A 8 6.40 -3.25 -22.94
CA VAL A 8 5.45 -3.31 -21.82
C VAL A 8 5.72 -4.53 -20.94
N GLY A 9 5.95 -5.70 -21.55
CA GLY A 9 6.29 -6.92 -20.81
C GLY A 9 7.56 -6.76 -19.95
N VAL A 10 8.60 -6.15 -20.51
CA VAL A 10 9.84 -5.84 -19.77
C VAL A 10 9.59 -4.85 -18.64
N ALA A 11 8.83 -3.78 -18.88
CA ALA A 11 8.51 -2.80 -17.84
C ALA A 11 7.74 -3.43 -16.67
N VAL A 12 6.76 -4.29 -16.95
CA VAL A 12 6.02 -5.03 -15.92
C VAL A 12 6.94 -6.00 -15.17
N ALA A 13 7.82 -6.72 -15.86
CA ALA A 13 8.77 -7.61 -15.21
C ALA A 13 9.71 -6.85 -14.25
N ILE A 14 10.24 -5.71 -14.68
CA ILE A 14 11.08 -4.83 -13.83
C ILE A 14 10.28 -4.36 -12.61
N PHE A 15 9.05 -3.87 -12.82
CA PHE A 15 8.19 -3.42 -11.73
C PHE A 15 7.95 -4.51 -10.68
N LEU A 16 7.66 -5.74 -11.11
CA LEU A 16 7.44 -6.87 -10.21
C LEU A 16 8.70 -7.24 -9.44
N VAL A 17 9.86 -7.29 -10.09
CA VAL A 17 11.14 -7.59 -9.43
C VAL A 17 11.46 -6.53 -8.37
N LEU A 18 11.33 -5.25 -8.72
CA LEU A 18 11.58 -4.15 -7.78
C LEU A 18 10.58 -4.14 -6.63
N GLY A 19 9.28 -4.31 -6.93
CA GLY A 19 8.23 -4.34 -5.91
C GLY A 19 8.39 -5.48 -4.92
N VAL A 20 8.65 -6.70 -5.41
CA VAL A 20 8.90 -7.86 -4.54
C VAL A 20 10.18 -7.68 -3.73
N GLY A 21 11.26 -7.21 -4.36
CA GLY A 21 12.52 -6.92 -3.65
C GLY A 21 12.32 -5.91 -2.54
N TYR A 22 11.60 -4.82 -2.82
CA TYR A 22 11.24 -3.81 -1.82
C TYR A 22 10.45 -4.41 -0.65
N SER A 23 9.41 -5.20 -0.94
CA SER A 23 8.58 -5.85 0.10
C SER A 23 9.32 -6.87 0.96
N LEU A 24 10.48 -7.39 0.51
CA LEU A 24 11.29 -8.33 1.27
C LEU A 24 12.40 -7.64 2.08
N VAL A 25 12.91 -6.51 1.59
CA VAL A 25 14.06 -5.80 2.18
C VAL A 25 13.61 -4.76 3.19
N VAL A 26 12.52 -4.05 2.91
CA VAL A 26 11.94 -3.02 3.78
C VAL A 26 11.06 -3.72 4.83
N PRO A 27 11.41 -3.67 6.13
CA PRO A 27 10.58 -4.27 7.16
C PRO A 27 9.19 -3.63 7.20
N PRO A 28 8.14 -4.39 7.53
CA PRO A 28 6.84 -3.82 7.82
C PRO A 28 6.95 -2.73 8.89
N PHE A 29 6.23 -1.64 8.67
CA PHE A 29 6.17 -0.42 9.48
C PHE A 29 7.44 0.43 9.48
N GLU A 30 8.36 0.23 8.53
CA GLU A 30 9.49 1.15 8.33
C GLU A 30 9.03 2.47 7.67
N THR A 31 8.06 2.42 6.76
CA THR A 31 7.53 3.64 6.12
C THR A 31 6.55 4.32 7.09
N PRO A 32 6.67 5.65 7.32
CA PRO A 32 5.89 6.34 8.36
C PRO A 32 4.37 6.24 8.24
N ASP A 33 3.86 6.00 7.04
CA ASP A 33 2.43 5.96 6.74
C ASP A 33 1.80 4.56 6.91
N GLU A 34 2.60 3.49 6.99
CA GLU A 34 2.10 2.12 7.08
C GLU A 34 1.25 1.87 8.32
N LEU A 35 1.61 2.48 9.45
CA LEU A 35 0.85 2.35 10.70
C LEU A 35 -0.56 2.95 10.56
N PHE A 36 -0.68 4.09 9.90
CA PHE A 36 -1.95 4.78 9.69
C PHE A 36 -2.84 4.00 8.72
N HIS A 37 -2.25 3.51 7.62
CA HIS A 37 -2.96 2.64 6.67
C HIS A 37 -3.42 1.33 7.30
N TYR A 38 -2.58 0.71 8.15
CA TYR A 38 -2.97 -0.49 8.89
C TYR A 38 -4.14 -0.20 9.83
N GLY A 39 -4.12 0.91 10.57
CA GLY A 39 -5.23 1.31 11.44
C GLY A 39 -6.56 1.45 10.69
N PHE A 40 -6.52 2.03 9.48
CA PHE A 40 -7.68 2.10 8.60
C PHE A 40 -8.17 0.71 8.17
N ALA A 41 -7.27 -0.12 7.62
CA ALA A 41 -7.61 -1.45 7.12
C ALA A 41 -8.14 -2.36 8.23
N HIS A 42 -7.56 -2.27 9.42
CA HIS A 42 -7.99 -2.99 10.60
C HIS A 42 -9.41 -2.59 11.01
N TYR A 43 -9.73 -1.29 11.08
CA TYR A 43 -11.08 -0.82 11.39
C TYR A 43 -12.12 -1.34 10.38
N VAL A 44 -11.80 -1.32 9.09
CA VAL A 44 -12.70 -1.85 8.05
C VAL A 44 -12.88 -3.36 8.21
N ALA A 45 -11.80 -4.10 8.48
CA ALA A 45 -11.86 -5.54 8.67
C ALA A 45 -12.71 -5.94 9.89
N GLU A 46 -12.65 -5.17 10.98
CA GLU A 46 -13.42 -5.44 12.20
C GLU A 46 -14.88 -5.00 12.11
N THR A 47 -15.15 -3.85 11.49
CA THR A 47 -16.47 -3.21 11.54
C THR A 47 -17.28 -3.36 10.27
N GLY A 48 -16.64 -3.69 9.15
CA GLY A 48 -17.25 -3.65 7.81
C GLY A 48 -17.67 -2.24 7.36
N ARG A 49 -17.15 -1.19 8.01
CA ARG A 49 -17.52 0.20 7.77
C ARG A 49 -16.29 1.06 7.50
N LEU A 50 -16.50 2.18 6.82
CA LEU A 50 -15.45 3.17 6.64
C LEU A 50 -15.26 4.00 7.92
N PRO A 51 -14.02 4.34 8.30
CA PRO A 51 -13.75 5.21 9.43
C PRO A 51 -14.30 6.63 9.21
N VAL A 52 -14.93 7.19 10.23
CA VAL A 52 -15.40 8.59 10.21
C VAL A 52 -14.20 9.51 10.30
N GLN A 53 -14.13 10.50 9.43
CA GLN A 53 -13.07 11.50 9.39
C GLN A 53 -13.50 12.70 10.25
N ASP A 54 -12.77 12.96 11.34
CA ASP A 54 -13.03 14.07 12.27
C ASP A 54 -11.73 14.85 12.52
N PRO A 55 -11.66 16.13 12.12
CA PRO A 55 -10.48 16.98 12.34
C PRO A 55 -10.11 17.15 13.82
N ALA A 56 -11.07 16.99 14.75
CA ALA A 56 -10.82 17.04 16.19
C ALA A 56 -10.40 15.69 16.78
N ALA A 57 -10.59 14.59 16.04
CA ALA A 57 -10.32 13.22 16.49
C ALA A 57 -9.94 12.33 15.30
N THR A 58 -8.71 12.48 14.81
CA THR A 58 -8.22 11.82 13.57
C THR A 58 -8.08 10.30 13.67
N GLY A 59 -8.15 9.74 14.88
CA GLY A 59 -8.09 8.29 15.11
C GLY A 59 -6.76 7.65 14.72
N PRO A 60 -6.70 6.30 14.71
CA PRO A 60 -5.48 5.55 14.39
C PRO A 60 -4.95 5.72 12.95
N TRP A 61 -5.78 6.23 12.03
CA TRP A 61 -5.40 6.50 10.63
C TRP A 61 -4.94 7.95 10.41
N ALA A 62 -4.96 8.79 11.46
CA ALA A 62 -4.36 10.13 11.51
C ALA A 62 -4.63 11.04 10.28
N GLN A 63 -5.81 10.91 9.68
CA GLN A 63 -6.21 11.60 8.45
C GLN A 63 -7.13 12.79 8.72
#